data_AF-R7XZE9-F1
#
_entry.id   AF-R7XZE9-F1
#
_cell.length_a   1.000
_cell.length_b   1.000
_cell.length_c   1.000
_cell.angle_alpha   90.00
_cell.angle_beta   90.00
_cell.angle_gamma   90.00
#
_symmetry.space_group_name_H-M   'P 1'
#
loop_
_entity.id
_entity.type
_entity.pdbx_description
1 polymer ?
#
loop_
_entity_poly.entity_id
_entity_poly.type
_entity_poly.pdbx_seq_one_letter_code
_entity_poly.pdbx_strand_id
1 'polypeptide(L)'
;MGKAVAPGDRDNIPVWLTIVCGIVGAFVGSYIYFAIFGVAGNNPGGDMYDTSKGIDWWRHVWQILTAAVLVVIAAAVTGRGKRTV
;
A
#
# COMPACT_ATOMS: atom_id res chain seq x y z
N MET A 1 24.48 -23.06 -9.48
CA MET A 1 25.10 -21.73 -9.68
C MET A 1 24.12 -20.67 -9.19
N GLY A 2 24.40 -20.01 -8.06
CA GLY A 2 23.54 -18.90 -7.57
C GLY A 2 23.48 -18.74 -6.05
N LYS A 3 23.73 -19.80 -5.26
CA LYS A 3 23.66 -19.74 -3.78
C LYS A 3 24.97 -19.38 -3.08
N ALA A 4 25.93 -18.81 -3.81
CA ALA A 4 27.30 -18.58 -3.31
C ALA A 4 27.76 -17.10 -3.39
N VAL A 5 26.92 -16.17 -3.86
CA VAL A 5 27.31 -14.76 -4.07
C VAL A 5 26.24 -13.82 -3.55
N ALA A 6 26.11 -13.76 -2.21
CA ALA A 6 25.83 -12.53 -1.46
C ALA A 6 25.63 -12.93 0.02
N PRO A 7 26.63 -12.65 0.88
CA PRO A 7 26.62 -12.88 2.32
C PRO A 7 25.37 -12.33 3.01
N GLY A 8 24.99 -12.98 4.12
CA GLY A 8 23.79 -12.72 4.92
C GLY A 8 23.81 -11.42 5.73
N ASP A 9 24.19 -10.32 5.10
CA ASP A 9 24.08 -8.95 5.60
C ASP A 9 23.32 -8.08 4.59
N ARG A 10 22.14 -8.54 4.16
CA ARG A 10 21.20 -7.60 3.53
C ARG A 10 20.60 -6.77 4.64
N ASP A 11 20.87 -5.48 4.61
CA ASP A 11 20.06 -4.45 5.23
C ASP A 11 18.58 -4.75 4.96
N ASN A 12 17.97 -5.39 5.96
CA ASN A 12 16.69 -6.07 5.85
C ASN A 12 15.57 -5.03 6.00
N ILE A 13 15.40 -4.16 5.00
CA ILE A 13 14.07 -3.58 4.78
C ILE A 13 13.24 -4.77 4.29
N PRO A 14 12.41 -5.41 5.14
CA PRO A 14 11.87 -6.70 4.83
C PRO A 14 10.95 -6.55 3.62
N VAL A 15 11.22 -7.24 2.52
CA VAL A 15 10.31 -7.22 1.34
C VAL A 15 8.89 -7.63 1.75
N TRP A 16 8.78 -8.47 2.77
CA TRP A 16 7.51 -8.83 3.40
C TRP A 16 6.79 -7.65 4.06
N LEU A 17 7.51 -6.73 4.69
CA LEU A 17 6.93 -5.51 5.26
C LEU A 17 6.27 -4.69 4.16
N THR A 18 6.95 -4.50 3.02
CA THR A 18 6.39 -3.78 1.87
C THR A 18 5.15 -4.47 1.31
N ILE A 19 5.15 -5.80 1.23
CA ILE A 19 3.99 -6.58 0.77
C ILE A 19 2.79 -6.39 1.72
N VAL A 20 3.00 -6.54 3.03
CA VAL A 20 1.94 -6.33 4.04
C VAL A 20 1.44 -4.88 4.00
N CYS A 21 2.35 -3.91 3.91
CA CYS A 21 1.99 -2.51 3.82
C CYS A 21 1.21 -2.17 2.54
N GLY A 22 1.53 -2.83 1.42
CA GLY A 22 0.78 -2.73 0.17
C GLY A 22 -0.64 -3.30 0.29
N ILE A 23 -0.79 -4.46 0.93
CA ILE A 23 -2.11 -5.07 1.18
C ILE A 23 -2.96 -4.14 2.07
N VAL A 24 -2.41 -3.68 3.20
CA VAL A 24 -3.10 -2.76 4.12
C VAL A 24 -3.42 -1.44 3.41
N GLY A 25 -2.48 -0.89 2.63
CA GLY A 25 -2.67 0.33 1.86
C GLY A 25 -3.74 0.24 0.79
N ALA A 26 -3.92 -0.93 0.17
CA ALA A 26 -5.01 -1.14 -0.79
C ALA A 26 -6.39 -1.11 -0.11
N PHE A 27 -6.52 -1.73 1.07
CA PHE A 27 -7.77 -1.69 1.84
C PHE A 27 -8.07 -0.29 2.37
N VAL A 28 -7.08 0.33 3.03
CA VAL A 28 -7.23 1.67 3.61
C VAL A 28 -7.43 2.73 2.52
N GLY A 29 -6.70 2.65 1.41
CA GLY A 29 -6.84 3.59 0.29
C GLY A 29 -8.21 3.53 -0.38
N SER A 30 -8.82 2.33 -0.45
CA SER A 30 -10.19 2.18 -0.95
C SER A 30 -11.20 2.83 0.01
N TYR A 31 -10.98 2.71 1.32
CA TYR A 31 -11.84 3.33 2.33
C TYR A 31 -11.73 4.87 2.32
N ILE A 32 -10.50 5.40 2.23
CA ILE A 32 -10.24 6.85 2.14
C ILE A 32 -10.88 7.41 0.86
N TYR A 33 -10.76 6.70 -0.26
CA TYR A 33 -11.38 7.11 -1.51
C TYR A 33 -12.90 7.23 -1.39
N PHE A 34 -13.56 6.19 -0.86
CA PHE A 34 -15.00 6.20 -0.62
C PHE A 34 -15.42 7.29 0.38
N ALA A 35 -14.64 7.52 1.45
CA ALA A 35 -14.96 8.54 2.45
C ALA A 35 -14.87 9.98 1.92
N ILE A 36 -13.93 10.26 1.01
CA ILE A 36 -13.71 11.62 0.47
C ILE A 36 -14.53 11.89 -0.79
N PHE A 37 -14.58 10.93 -1.72
CA PHE A 37 -15.20 11.11 -3.03
C PHE A 37 -16.56 10.42 -3.16
N GLY A 38 -16.89 9.47 -2.27
CA GLY A 38 -18.14 8.73 -2.32
C GLY A 38 -18.27 7.87 -3.59
N VAL A 39 -19.48 7.83 -4.12
CA VAL A 39 -19.85 7.10 -5.34
C VAL A 39 -19.78 8.07 -6.51
N ALA A 40 -19.24 7.65 -7.65
CA ALA A 40 -19.08 8.56 -8.78
C ALA A 40 -20.45 8.86 -9.40
N GLY A 41 -20.62 10.10 -9.90
CA GLY A 41 -21.90 10.56 -10.47
C GLY A 41 -22.40 9.74 -11.67
N ASN A 42 -21.54 8.91 -12.27
CA ASN A 42 -21.91 7.97 -13.34
C ASN A 42 -22.50 6.64 -12.83
N ASN A 43 -22.49 6.36 -11.52
CA ASN A 43 -23.21 5.24 -10.87
C ASN A 43 -23.89 5.67 -9.58
N PRO A 44 -25.01 6.40 -9.65
CA PRO A 44 -25.70 6.89 -8.46
C PRO A 44 -26.26 5.80 -7.51
N GLY A 45 -26.18 4.50 -7.87
CA GLY A 45 -26.54 3.36 -7.02
C GLY A 45 -25.39 2.39 -6.71
N GLY A 46 -24.14 2.81 -6.94
CA GLY A 46 -22.95 2.02 -6.63
C GLY A 46 -22.66 1.99 -5.13
N ASP A 47 -22.13 0.87 -4.63
CA ASP A 47 -21.62 0.74 -3.26
C ASP A 47 -20.11 0.99 -3.21
N MET A 48 -19.49 0.90 -2.03
CA MET A 48 -18.02 1.07 -1.84
C MET A 48 -17.14 0.21 -2.77
N TYR A 49 -17.69 -0.86 -3.33
CA TYR A 49 -17.01 -1.76 -4.25
C TYR A 49 -17.24 -1.42 -5.73
N ASP A 50 -18.23 -0.59 -6.04
CA ASP A 50 -18.69 -0.30 -7.40
C ASP A 50 -18.97 1.19 -7.61
N THR A 51 -17.95 2.01 -7.34
CA THR A 51 -18.04 3.47 -7.43
C THR A 51 -18.22 4.01 -8.87
N SER A 52 -17.74 3.32 -9.91
CA SER A 52 -17.66 3.81 -11.30
C SER A 52 -17.99 2.74 -12.34
N LYS A 53 -18.54 3.12 -13.50
CA LYS A 53 -19.07 2.18 -14.52
C LYS A 53 -17.91 1.91 -15.48
N GLY A 54 -16.99 1.04 -15.07
CA GLY A 54 -15.77 0.71 -15.81
C GLY A 54 -14.51 0.65 -14.94
N ILE A 55 -13.34 0.77 -15.57
CA ILE A 55 -12.05 0.72 -14.87
C ILE A 55 -11.84 2.02 -14.09
N ASP A 56 -11.91 1.92 -12.77
CA ASP A 56 -11.82 3.06 -11.85
C ASP A 56 -10.35 3.41 -11.51
N TRP A 57 -9.61 3.86 -12.52
CA TRP A 57 -8.18 4.23 -12.40
C TRP A 57 -7.91 5.20 -11.27
N TRP A 58 -8.86 6.11 -11.01
CA TRP A 58 -8.75 7.09 -9.94
C TRP A 58 -8.68 6.43 -8.55
N ARG A 59 -9.49 5.40 -8.29
CA ARG A 59 -9.44 4.61 -7.06
C ARG A 59 -8.10 3.88 -6.89
N HIS A 60 -7.55 3.33 -7.97
CA HIS A 60 -6.25 2.65 -7.92
C HIS A 60 -5.09 3.59 -7.60
N VAL A 61 -5.14 4.86 -8.06
CA VAL A 61 -4.14 5.87 -7.68
C VAL A 61 -4.17 6.13 -6.17
N TRP A 62 -5.36 6.24 -5.56
CA TRP A 62 -5.50 6.40 -4.11
C TRP A 62 -5.00 5.20 -3.29
N GLN A 63 -5.22 3.99 -3.80
CA GLN A 63 -4.67 2.76 -3.20
C GLN A 63 -3.13 2.78 -3.22
N ILE A 64 -2.52 3.15 -4.36
CA ILE A 64 -1.06 3.23 -4.50
C ILE A 64 -0.48 4.35 -3.61
N LEU A 65 -1.11 5.52 -3.58
CA LEU A 65 -0.69 6.64 -2.73
C LEU A 65 -0.70 6.25 -1.25
N THR A 66 -1.80 5.66 -0.78
CA THR A 66 -1.95 5.24 0.62
C THR A 66 -0.94 4.15 0.97
N ALA A 67 -0.73 3.17 0.08
CA ALA A 67 0.29 2.15 0.24
C ALA A 67 1.70 2.75 0.34
N ALA A 68 2.05 3.70 -0.53
CA ALA A 68 3.35 4.37 -0.49
C ALA A 68 3.57 5.12 0.84
N VAL A 69 2.56 5.86 1.31
CA VAL A 69 2.62 6.56 2.61
C VAL A 69 2.83 5.58 3.76
N LEU A 70 2.03 4.49 3.81
CA LEU A 70 2.18 3.48 4.84
C LEU A 70 3.55 2.79 4.78
N VAL A 71 4.08 2.49 3.58
CA VAL A 71 5.41 1.90 3.40
C VAL A 71 6.49 2.82 3.99
N VAL A 72 6.41 4.12 3.72
CA VAL A 72 7.37 5.10 4.27
C VAL A 72 7.30 5.15 5.80
N ILE A 73 6.09 5.15 6.37
CA ILE A 73 5.89 5.12 7.83
C ILE A 73 6.45 3.81 8.41
N ALA A 74 6.09 2.67 7.84
CA ALA A 74 6.53 1.36 8.29
C ALA A 74 8.05 1.25 8.25
N ALA A 75 8.68 1.64 7.13
CA ALA A 75 10.12 1.67 6.98
C ALA A 75 10.80 2.60 8.01
N ALA A 76 10.20 3.76 8.29
CA ALA A 76 10.73 4.70 9.29
C ALA A 76 10.63 4.18 10.74
N VAL A 77 9.62 3.36 11.04
CA VAL A 77 9.42 2.71 12.35
C VAL A 77 10.34 1.50 12.49
N THR A 78 10.35 0.58 11.54
CA THR A 78 11.19 -0.64 11.59
C THR A 78 12.68 -0.33 11.44
N GLY A 79 13.05 0.71 10.69
CA GLY A 79 14.45 1.15 10.54
C GLY A 79 15.05 1.73 11.83
N ARG A 80 14.23 2.07 12.82
CA ARG A 80 14.68 2.66 14.09
C ARG A 80 15.16 1.62 15.11
N GLY A 81 14.85 0.34 14.92
CA GLY A 81 15.12 -0.74 15.89
C GLY A 81 16.50 -1.41 15.80
N LYS A 82 17.34 -1.07 14.81
CA LYS A 82 18.70 -1.66 14.65
C LYS A 82 19.82 -0.71 15.07
N ARG A 83 19.66 -0.02 16.20
CA ARG A 83 20.78 0.59 16.95
C ARG A 83 20.89 -0.10 18.31
N THR A 84 21.27 -1.37 18.31
CA THR A 84 21.90 -1.99 19.47
C THR A 84 23.39 -1.68 19.39
N VAL A 85 23.82 -0.78 20.27
CA VAL A 85 25.22 -0.55 20.67
C VAL A 85 25.88 -1.83 21.17
#